data_AF-A0A922LYT1-F1
#
_entry.id   AF-A0A922LYT1-F1
#
_cell.length_a   1.000
_cell.length_b   1.000
_cell.length_c   1.000
_cell.angle_alpha   90.00
_cell.angle_beta   90.00
_cell.angle_gamma   90.00
#
_symmetry.space_group_name_H-M   'P 1'
#
loop_
_entity.id
_entity.type
_entity.pdbx_description
1 polymer ?
#
loop_
_entity_poly.entity_id
_entity_poly.type
_entity_poly.pdbx_seq_one_letter_code
_entity_poly.pdbx_strand_id
1 'polypeptide(L)'
;MPIACPILHFLTLLLTVIIVFTCEHQSPIIIVNTWPFSNATDAGWNILSPSNSKVCGSSIDAVVAACTNAEDDPNIESVGYGCSPDESGHTLLDAMVMDGKTMEAGAVASMPDIRQASQVARDVLLSTQHTLLVGPLAAEFAKSRGYKPTTLDTPKSHDLWLKWKNNNCQPNFRKSSNWIPDPKISCGPYRRNVSDVNLLESSDQRVNKLDINNHDTIGVIALDAYGSMAVGTSTSGSTYKIPGRVGDSPIPGAGGYVVNNVSIKFYFH
;
A
#
# COMPACT_ATOMS: atom_id res chain seq x y z
N MET A 1 -18.16 -55.67 -62.66
CA MET A 1 -19.14 -54.56 -62.60
C MET A 1 -19.44 -54.25 -61.14
N PRO A 2 -19.60 -52.98 -60.79
CA PRO A 2 -19.17 -52.39 -59.51
C PRO A 2 -20.33 -52.26 -58.52
N ILE A 3 -20.06 -52.30 -57.22
CA ILE A 3 -20.79 -51.47 -56.24
C ILE A 3 -19.78 -50.99 -55.19
N ALA A 4 -19.38 -49.73 -55.32
CA ALA A 4 -18.68 -48.98 -54.30
C ALA A 4 -19.64 -48.71 -53.13
N CYS A 5 -19.19 -48.94 -51.89
CA CYS A 5 -19.90 -48.54 -50.68
C CYS A 5 -19.23 -47.25 -50.14
N PRO A 6 -19.98 -46.17 -49.89
CA PRO A 6 -19.43 -44.85 -49.63
C PRO A 6 -18.88 -44.74 -48.19
N ILE A 7 -17.58 -44.51 -48.10
CA ILE A 7 -16.98 -43.26 -47.58
C ILE A 7 -17.85 -42.60 -46.49
N LEU A 8 -17.52 -42.82 -45.22
CA LEU A 8 -16.62 -41.91 -44.50
C LEU A 8 -17.16 -40.46 -44.42
N HIS A 9 -18.41 -40.27 -43.97
CA HIS A 9 -19.03 -38.94 -43.79
C HIS A 9 -19.67 -38.74 -42.40
N PHE A 10 -19.23 -39.45 -41.37
CA PHE A 10 -19.74 -39.26 -40.01
C PHE A 10 -18.66 -39.02 -38.94
N LEU A 11 -17.39 -38.82 -39.34
CA LEU A 11 -16.30 -38.58 -38.40
C LEU A 11 -15.54 -37.25 -38.60
N THR A 12 -16.17 -36.28 -39.27
CA THR A 12 -15.64 -34.90 -39.40
C THR A 12 -16.57 -33.85 -38.78
N LEU A 13 -17.61 -34.29 -38.06
CA LEU A 13 -18.47 -33.40 -37.26
C LEU A 13 -18.12 -33.44 -35.76
N LEU A 14 -16.89 -33.81 -35.42
CA LEU A 14 -16.24 -33.29 -34.24
C LEU A 14 -15.27 -32.20 -34.73
N LEU A 15 -15.82 -31.20 -35.41
CA LEU A 15 -15.17 -29.91 -35.52
C LEU A 15 -15.03 -29.46 -34.07
N THR A 16 -13.89 -29.75 -33.47
CA THR A 16 -13.43 -29.09 -32.27
C THR A 16 -13.45 -27.63 -32.62
N VAL A 17 -14.54 -26.97 -32.28
CA VAL A 17 -14.61 -25.54 -32.06
C VAL A 17 -13.71 -25.31 -30.85
N ILE A 18 -12.40 -25.44 -31.07
CA ILE A 18 -11.41 -24.68 -30.35
C ILE A 18 -11.77 -23.27 -30.80
N ILE A 19 -12.71 -22.66 -30.07
CA ILE A 19 -12.74 -21.22 -29.95
C ILE A 19 -11.37 -20.92 -29.37
N VAL A 20 -10.38 -20.74 -30.25
CA VAL A 20 -9.29 -19.84 -29.96
C VAL A 20 -10.07 -18.55 -29.74
N PHE A 21 -10.34 -18.24 -28.48
CA PHE A 21 -10.63 -16.88 -28.08
C PHE A 21 -9.35 -16.14 -28.45
N THR A 22 -9.24 -15.76 -29.72
CA THR A 22 -8.39 -14.67 -30.12
C THR A 22 -8.98 -13.51 -29.35
N CYS A 23 -8.26 -13.13 -28.29
CA CYS A 23 -8.61 -12.04 -27.40
C CYS A 23 -8.68 -10.76 -28.24
N GLU A 24 -9.84 -10.50 -28.86
CA GLU A 24 -10.10 -9.28 -29.64
C GLU A 24 -10.41 -8.07 -28.74
N HIS A 25 -9.95 -8.11 -27.49
CA HIS A 25 -9.82 -6.92 -26.68
C HIS A 25 -8.67 -7.08 -25.69
N GLN A 26 -7.42 -7.03 -26.20
CA GLN A 26 -6.28 -6.76 -25.33
C GLN A 26 -6.36 -5.30 -24.89
N SER A 27 -6.98 -5.06 -23.74
CA SER A 27 -6.86 -3.79 -23.06
C SER A 27 -5.36 -3.50 -22.87
N PRO A 28 -4.92 -2.24 -23.02
CA PRO A 28 -3.54 -1.90 -22.78
C PRO A 28 -3.16 -2.30 -21.35
N ILE A 29 -2.06 -3.01 -21.20
CA ILE A 29 -1.49 -3.26 -19.87
C ILE A 29 -0.83 -1.97 -19.41
N ILE A 30 -1.20 -1.51 -18.22
CA ILE A 30 -0.66 -0.28 -17.65
C ILE A 30 -0.29 -0.54 -16.20
N ILE A 31 0.87 -0.06 -15.79
CA ILE A 31 1.22 0.09 -14.39
C ILE A 31 1.85 1.45 -14.18
N VAL A 32 1.40 2.14 -13.13
CA VAL A 32 1.91 3.45 -12.75
C VAL A 32 2.05 3.45 -11.23
N ASN A 33 3.19 3.92 -10.73
CA ASN A 33 3.41 4.10 -9.31
C ASN A 33 3.88 5.53 -9.00
N THR A 34 3.72 5.92 -7.74
CA THR A 34 4.30 7.16 -7.25
C THR A 34 5.77 7.02 -6.94
N TRP A 35 6.44 8.13 -7.28
CA TRP A 35 7.86 8.39 -7.21
C TRP A 35 8.67 7.46 -8.13
N PRO A 36 9.94 7.78 -8.43
CA PRO A 36 10.73 7.05 -9.40
C PRO A 36 11.28 5.74 -8.83
N PHE A 37 10.41 4.91 -8.23
CA PHE A 37 10.73 3.57 -7.75
C PHE A 37 10.61 2.57 -8.91
N SER A 38 11.55 2.61 -9.85
CA SER A 38 11.50 1.79 -11.07
C SER A 38 11.46 0.29 -10.78
N ASN A 39 12.18 -0.17 -9.75
CA ASN A 39 12.18 -1.58 -9.33
C ASN A 39 10.76 -2.06 -8.95
N ALA A 40 9.97 -1.19 -8.31
CA ALA A 40 8.58 -1.50 -7.96
C ALA A 40 7.70 -1.57 -9.21
N THR A 41 7.88 -0.64 -10.15
CA THR A 41 7.21 -0.67 -11.45
C THR A 41 7.51 -1.96 -12.21
N ASP A 42 8.79 -2.36 -12.26
CA ASP A 42 9.26 -3.58 -12.93
C ASP A 42 8.69 -4.83 -12.27
N ALA A 43 8.64 -4.87 -10.93
CA ALA A 43 8.07 -5.98 -10.18
C ALA A 43 6.60 -6.21 -10.54
N GLY A 44 5.79 -5.14 -10.59
CA GLY A 44 4.39 -5.25 -11.01
C GLY A 44 4.23 -5.51 -12.52
N TRP A 45 5.09 -4.93 -13.36
CA TRP A 45 5.09 -5.21 -14.80
C TRP A 45 5.32 -6.68 -15.12
N ASN A 46 6.26 -7.32 -14.41
CA ASN A 46 6.57 -8.74 -14.57
C ASN A 46 5.38 -9.66 -14.21
N ILE A 47 4.45 -9.19 -13.37
CA ILE A 47 3.19 -9.89 -13.10
C ILE A 47 2.23 -9.74 -14.29
N LEU A 48 2.07 -8.52 -14.82
CA LEU A 48 1.11 -8.26 -15.88
C LEU A 48 1.55 -8.80 -17.25
N SER A 49 2.85 -8.76 -17.55
CA SER A 49 3.41 -9.17 -18.83
C SER A 49 4.61 -10.11 -18.65
N PRO A 50 4.39 -11.33 -18.11
CA PRO A 50 5.46 -12.29 -17.87
C PRO A 50 6.09 -12.78 -19.18
N SER A 51 7.42 -12.73 -19.26
CA SER A 51 8.18 -13.11 -20.47
C SER A 51 8.08 -14.60 -20.84
N ASN A 52 7.78 -15.47 -19.87
CA ASN A 52 7.76 -16.92 -20.02
C ASN A 52 6.36 -17.55 -19.91
N SER A 53 5.29 -16.76 -19.97
CA SER A 53 3.91 -17.24 -19.82
C SER A 53 2.98 -16.62 -20.85
N LYS A 54 2.03 -17.41 -21.35
CA LYS A 54 0.91 -16.90 -22.17
C LYS A 54 -0.24 -16.33 -21.33
N VAL A 55 -0.22 -16.60 -20.02
CA VAL A 55 -1.22 -16.13 -19.07
C VAL A 55 -0.63 -14.91 -18.34
N CYS A 56 -1.33 -13.79 -18.43
CA CYS A 56 -1.01 -12.55 -17.72
C CYS A 56 -1.51 -12.64 -16.28
N GLY A 57 -0.81 -12.02 -15.33
CA GLY A 57 -1.28 -11.90 -13.94
C GLY A 57 -2.42 -10.89 -13.80
N SER A 58 -3.02 -10.86 -12.60
CA SER A 58 -4.08 -9.91 -12.27
C SER A 58 -3.53 -8.54 -11.89
N SER A 59 -4.34 -7.51 -12.05
CA SER A 59 -4.04 -6.15 -11.57
C SER A 59 -3.79 -6.10 -10.05
N ILE A 60 -4.53 -6.87 -9.24
CA ILE A 60 -4.32 -6.98 -7.79
C ILE A 60 -2.93 -7.54 -7.46
N ASP A 61 -2.54 -8.63 -8.11
CA ASP A 61 -1.24 -9.24 -7.86
C ASP A 61 -0.11 -8.30 -8.32
N ALA A 62 -0.32 -7.52 -9.38
CA ALA A 62 0.66 -6.55 -9.86
C ALA A 62 0.88 -5.37 -8.89
N VAL A 63 -0.21 -4.77 -8.36
CA VAL A 63 -0.06 -3.68 -7.38
C VAL A 63 0.58 -4.18 -6.08
N VAL A 64 0.27 -5.41 -5.66
CA VAL A 64 0.87 -6.02 -4.46
C VAL A 64 2.34 -6.32 -4.68
N ALA A 65 2.72 -6.86 -5.84
CA ALA A 65 4.12 -7.10 -6.17
C ALA A 65 4.95 -5.80 -6.20
N ALA A 66 4.40 -4.72 -6.76
CA ALA A 66 5.04 -3.41 -6.76
C ALA A 66 5.20 -2.83 -5.35
N CYS A 67 4.13 -2.83 -4.54
CA CYS A 67 4.21 -2.36 -3.15
C CYS A 67 5.17 -3.21 -2.31
N THR A 68 5.12 -4.54 -2.43
CA THR A 68 6.03 -5.46 -1.72
C THR A 68 7.49 -5.17 -2.08
N ASN A 69 7.78 -4.94 -3.37
CA ASN A 69 9.14 -4.62 -3.79
C ASN A 69 9.64 -3.33 -3.12
N ALA A 70 8.80 -2.30 -3.05
CA ALA A 70 9.13 -1.06 -2.37
C ALA A 70 9.25 -1.22 -0.84
N GLU A 71 8.41 -2.06 -0.22
CA GLU A 71 8.46 -2.35 1.23
C GLU A 71 9.77 -3.01 1.67
N ASP A 72 10.41 -3.76 0.77
CA ASP A 72 11.64 -4.49 1.03
C ASP A 72 12.90 -3.80 0.45
N ASP A 73 12.76 -2.71 -0.31
CA ASP A 73 13.90 -1.99 -0.91
C ASP A 73 14.62 -1.13 0.13
N PRO A 74 15.89 -1.44 0.50
CA PRO A 74 16.62 -0.71 1.53
C PRO A 74 17.00 0.73 1.11
N ASN A 75 16.86 1.08 -0.17
CA ASN A 75 17.13 2.42 -0.68
C ASN A 75 15.93 3.37 -0.53
N ILE A 76 14.75 2.83 -0.25
CA ILE A 76 13.55 3.63 0.02
C ILE A 76 13.50 3.89 1.52
N GLU A 77 13.48 5.17 1.93
CA GLU A 77 13.53 5.54 3.35
C GLU A 77 12.14 5.79 3.96
N SER A 78 11.08 5.71 3.15
CA SER A 78 9.73 6.11 3.50
C SER A 78 8.70 4.98 3.50
N VAL A 79 9.01 3.84 2.87
CA VAL A 79 8.07 2.72 2.69
C VAL A 79 8.68 1.45 3.24
N GLY A 80 7.97 0.80 4.17
CA GLY A 80 8.32 -0.54 4.63
C GLY A 80 9.47 -0.60 5.64
N TYR A 81 10.31 -1.61 5.49
CA TYR A 81 11.24 -2.08 6.51
C TYR A 81 12.33 -1.05 6.86
N GLY A 82 12.51 -0.74 8.15
CA GLY A 82 13.58 0.14 8.63
C GLY A 82 13.41 1.62 8.33
N CYS A 83 12.21 2.03 7.93
CA CYS A 83 11.87 3.41 7.57
C CYS A 83 11.42 4.25 8.78
N SER A 84 10.87 5.44 8.50
CA SER A 84 10.27 6.43 9.42
C SER A 84 9.71 5.88 10.75
N PRO A 85 10.43 6.04 11.88
CA PRO A 85 9.92 5.65 13.20
C PRO A 85 8.90 6.67 13.72
N ASP A 86 8.05 6.23 14.65
CA ASP A 86 7.19 7.10 15.46
C ASP A 86 7.96 7.80 16.60
N GLU A 87 7.27 8.64 17.38
CA GLU A 87 7.89 9.37 18.50
C GLU A 87 8.42 8.44 19.63
N SER A 88 7.97 7.19 19.67
CA SER A 88 8.45 6.14 20.59
C SER A 88 9.64 5.35 20.03
N GLY A 89 9.98 5.56 18.76
CA GLY A 89 11.11 4.91 18.09
C GLY A 89 10.72 3.66 17.30
N HIS A 90 9.43 3.40 17.11
CA HIS A 90 8.93 2.21 16.42
C HIS A 90 8.49 2.49 14.99
N THR A 91 8.86 1.62 14.06
CA THR A 91 8.40 1.65 12.67
C THR A 91 7.13 0.81 12.53
N LEU A 92 6.05 1.41 12.02
CA LEU A 92 4.73 0.78 11.86
C LEU A 92 4.20 1.04 10.46
N LEU A 93 3.68 0.01 9.80
CA LEU A 93 3.27 0.08 8.40
C LEU A 93 1.76 0.25 8.24
N ASP A 94 1.41 1.02 7.21
CA ASP A 94 0.06 1.22 6.71
C ASP A 94 0.01 0.78 5.24
N ALA A 95 -0.96 -0.05 4.85
CA ALA A 95 -1.12 -0.49 3.46
C ALA A 95 -2.60 -0.77 3.12
N MET A 96 -2.96 -0.60 1.85
CA MET A 96 -4.28 -0.94 1.31
C MET A 96 -4.18 -1.48 -0.11
N VAL A 97 -5.11 -2.37 -0.46
CA VAL A 97 -5.32 -2.90 -1.80
C VAL A 97 -6.82 -2.88 -2.09
N MET A 98 -7.20 -2.41 -3.27
CA MET A 98 -8.60 -2.36 -3.71
C MET A 98 -8.74 -2.90 -5.13
N ASP A 99 -9.75 -3.77 -5.32
CA ASP A 99 -10.14 -4.35 -6.61
C ASP A 99 -11.20 -3.47 -7.28
N GLY A 100 -10.90 -2.95 -8.46
CA GLY A 100 -11.82 -2.11 -9.23
C GLY A 100 -13.03 -2.85 -9.78
N LYS A 101 -12.97 -4.18 -9.88
CA LYS A 101 -14.09 -5.00 -10.35
C LYS A 101 -15.15 -5.19 -9.28
N THR A 102 -14.74 -5.55 -8.06
CA THR A 102 -15.67 -5.82 -6.95
C THR A 102 -15.89 -4.60 -6.07
N MET A 103 -15.03 -3.59 -6.18
CA MET A 103 -14.94 -2.44 -5.28
C MET A 103 -14.62 -2.82 -3.82
N GLU A 104 -14.19 -4.07 -3.58
CA GLU A 104 -13.75 -4.51 -2.28
C GLU A 104 -12.33 -4.01 -2.00
N ALA A 105 -12.06 -3.73 -0.73
CA ALA A 105 -10.75 -3.30 -0.28
C ALA A 105 -10.34 -4.09 0.97
N GLY A 106 -9.03 -4.32 1.09
CA GLY A 106 -8.39 -4.84 2.28
C GLY A 106 -7.25 -3.93 2.68
N ALA A 107 -7.09 -3.71 3.99
CA ALA A 107 -6.15 -2.75 4.51
C ALA A 107 -5.64 -3.14 5.90
N VAL A 108 -4.44 -2.66 6.21
CA VAL A 108 -3.81 -2.72 7.52
C VAL A 108 -3.27 -1.35 7.91
N ALA A 109 -3.34 -0.99 9.19
CA ALA A 109 -2.79 0.26 9.68
C ALA A 109 -2.08 0.12 11.03
N SER A 110 -1.02 0.91 11.23
CA SER A 110 -0.15 0.87 12.41
C SER A 110 0.30 -0.55 12.75
N MET A 111 0.57 -1.38 11.72
CA MET A 111 0.91 -2.79 11.91
C MET A 111 2.40 -2.92 12.26
N PRO A 112 2.75 -3.51 13.41
CA PRO A 112 4.13 -3.79 13.77
C PRO A 112 4.61 -5.13 13.20
N ASP A 113 5.92 -5.32 13.22
CA ASP A 113 6.61 -6.62 13.11
C ASP A 113 6.32 -7.48 11.88
N ILE A 114 5.71 -6.93 10.82
CA ILE A 114 5.43 -7.66 9.57
C ILE A 114 5.86 -6.79 8.40
N ARG A 115 6.85 -7.26 7.63
CA ARG A 115 7.44 -6.50 6.51
C ARG A 115 6.50 -6.35 5.31
N GLN A 116 5.73 -7.39 5.00
CA GLN A 116 4.90 -7.46 3.80
C GLN A 116 3.50 -6.86 4.01
N ALA A 117 3.41 -5.57 4.36
CA ALA A 117 2.13 -4.94 4.70
C ALA A 117 1.10 -5.01 3.55
N SER A 118 1.53 -4.79 2.31
CA SER A 118 0.69 -4.90 1.11
C SER A 118 0.13 -6.30 0.88
N GLN A 119 0.88 -7.35 1.19
CA GLN A 119 0.40 -8.73 1.09
C GLN A 119 -0.62 -9.04 2.19
N VAL A 120 -0.39 -8.55 3.42
CA VAL A 120 -1.38 -8.70 4.50
C VAL A 120 -2.67 -7.96 4.15
N ALA A 121 -2.59 -6.77 3.56
CA ALA A 121 -3.76 -6.04 3.06
C ALA A 121 -4.54 -6.85 2.00
N ARG A 122 -3.85 -7.51 1.06
CA ARG A 122 -4.46 -8.47 0.12
C ARG A 122 -5.10 -9.67 0.83
N ASP A 123 -4.50 -10.19 1.90
CA ASP A 123 -5.11 -11.27 2.68
C ASP A 123 -6.35 -10.80 3.45
N VAL A 124 -6.38 -9.56 3.95
CA VAL A 124 -7.60 -8.97 4.54
C VAL A 124 -8.71 -8.94 3.49
N LEU A 125 -8.41 -8.46 2.28
CA LEU A 125 -9.33 -8.42 1.14
C LEU A 125 -9.88 -9.80 0.79
N LEU A 126 -9.02 -10.81 0.68
CA LEU A 126 -9.39 -12.11 0.12
C LEU A 126 -9.88 -13.14 1.15
N SER A 127 -9.57 -12.96 2.44
CA SER A 127 -9.83 -13.98 3.46
C SER A 127 -10.72 -13.52 4.61
N THR A 128 -11.21 -12.28 4.57
CA THR A 128 -12.11 -11.74 5.60
C THR A 128 -13.29 -11.01 4.98
N GLN A 129 -14.33 -10.77 5.78
CA GLN A 129 -15.43 -9.86 5.42
C GLN A 129 -15.17 -8.42 5.93
N HIS A 130 -13.97 -8.15 6.43
CA HIS A 130 -13.57 -6.86 6.96
C HIS A 130 -12.71 -6.10 5.96
N THR A 131 -12.72 -4.78 6.07
CA THR A 131 -11.91 -3.91 5.20
C THR A 131 -10.58 -3.52 5.82
N LEU A 132 -10.53 -3.29 7.13
CA LEU A 132 -9.36 -2.70 7.79
C LEU A 132 -9.10 -3.38 9.13
N LEU A 133 -7.86 -3.86 9.33
CA LEU A 133 -7.34 -4.32 10.62
C LEU A 133 -6.23 -3.39 11.10
N VAL A 134 -6.09 -3.18 12.41
CA VAL A 134 -5.15 -2.18 12.93
C VAL A 134 -4.28 -2.70 14.08
N GLY A 135 -3.09 -2.12 14.22
CA GLY A 135 -2.22 -2.30 15.37
C GLY A 135 -1.63 -3.71 15.49
N PRO A 136 -1.24 -4.10 16.72
CA PRO A 136 -0.71 -5.44 17.00
C PRO A 136 -1.67 -6.58 16.60
N LEU A 137 -2.99 -6.35 16.63
CA LEU A 137 -3.97 -7.36 16.22
C LEU A 137 -3.98 -7.62 14.71
N ALA A 138 -3.61 -6.64 13.88
CA ALA A 138 -3.34 -6.87 12.46
C ALA A 138 -2.13 -7.78 12.26
N ALA A 139 -1.08 -7.62 13.09
CA ALA A 139 0.09 -8.50 13.05
C ALA A 139 -0.23 -9.92 13.55
N GLU A 140 -1.12 -10.08 14.54
CA GLU A 140 -1.63 -11.41 14.94
C GLU A 140 -2.41 -12.09 13.81
N PHE A 141 -3.26 -11.33 13.10
CA PHE A 141 -3.92 -11.83 11.90
C PHE A 141 -2.88 -12.27 10.86
N ALA A 142 -1.88 -11.45 10.55
CA ALA A 142 -0.81 -11.83 9.62
C ALA A 142 -0.09 -13.12 10.09
N LYS A 143 0.29 -13.22 11.37
CA LYS A 143 0.86 -14.46 11.92
C LYS A 143 -0.03 -15.68 11.69
N SER A 144 -1.34 -15.55 11.86
CA SER A 144 -2.30 -16.64 11.59
C SER A 144 -2.36 -17.05 10.12
N ARG A 145 -2.02 -16.15 9.19
CA ARG A 145 -1.88 -16.41 7.75
C ARG A 145 -0.51 -16.97 7.36
N GLY A 146 0.43 -17.07 8.31
CA GLY A 146 1.74 -17.69 8.12
C GLY A 146 2.92 -16.73 7.98
N TYR A 147 2.69 -15.41 8.03
CA TYR A 147 3.76 -14.41 7.98
C TYR A 147 4.68 -14.54 9.19
N LYS A 148 5.97 -14.27 8.98
CA LYS A 148 7.00 -14.38 10.01
C LYS A 148 7.23 -13.03 10.68
N PRO A 149 7.02 -12.92 12.00
CA PRO A 149 7.32 -11.70 12.74
C PRO A 149 8.78 -11.33 12.57
N THR A 150 9.03 -10.10 12.14
CA THR A 150 10.35 -9.51 11.99
C THR A 150 10.25 -8.07 12.45
N THR A 151 11.05 -7.68 13.44
CA THR A 151 11.11 -6.27 13.89
C THR A 151 11.29 -5.36 12.69
N LEU A 152 10.52 -4.28 12.63
CA LEU A 152 10.67 -3.25 11.60
C LEU A 152 11.69 -2.19 11.99
N ASP A 153 12.07 -2.16 13.28
CA ASP A 153 13.05 -1.25 13.83
C ASP A 153 14.45 -1.69 13.40
N THR A 154 15.18 -0.79 12.77
CA THR A 154 16.56 -1.02 12.31
C THR A 154 17.52 -0.10 13.05
N PRO A 155 18.84 -0.37 13.02
CA PRO A 155 19.83 0.58 13.52
C PRO A 155 19.67 1.97 12.89
N LYS A 156 19.29 2.04 11.61
CA LYS A 156 19.05 3.30 10.89
C LYS A 156 17.86 4.08 11.45
N SER A 157 16.70 3.44 11.62
CA SER A 157 15.52 4.09 12.20
C SER A 157 15.77 4.50 13.66
N HIS A 158 16.50 3.68 14.41
CA HIS A 158 16.90 4.00 15.77
C HIS A 158 17.81 5.24 15.84
N ASP A 159 18.82 5.33 14.97
CA ASP A 159 19.71 6.49 14.90
C ASP A 159 18.96 7.78 14.50
N LEU A 160 17.99 7.68 13.59
CA LEU A 160 17.11 8.80 13.24
C LEU A 160 16.33 9.29 14.46
N TRP A 161 15.72 8.36 15.20
CA TRP A 161 14.97 8.69 16.42
C TRP A 161 15.86 9.29 17.52
N LEU A 162 17.06 8.77 17.73
CA LEU A 162 18.02 9.34 18.70
C LEU A 162 18.44 10.75 18.32
N LYS A 163 18.73 11.00 17.03
CA LYS A 163 19.03 12.35 16.53
C LYS A 163 17.86 13.31 16.78
N TRP A 164 16.64 12.86 16.51
CA TRP A 164 15.42 13.64 16.76
C TRP A 164 15.22 13.96 18.24
N LYS A 165 15.43 12.97 19.14
CA LYS A 165 15.38 13.19 20.60
C LYS A 165 16.44 14.18 21.08
N ASN A 166 17.67 14.04 20.58
CA ASN A 166 18.76 14.97 20.90
C ASN A 166 18.50 16.39 20.35
N ASN A 167 17.64 16.52 19.33
CA ASN A 167 17.16 17.77 18.77
C ASN A 167 15.85 18.26 19.42
N ASN A 168 15.65 18.00 20.72
CA ASN A 168 14.45 18.41 21.47
C ASN A 168 13.13 17.97 20.81
N CYS A 169 13.14 16.79 20.19
CA CYS A 169 11.97 16.19 19.56
C CYS A 169 11.37 17.04 18.42
N GLN A 170 12.23 17.68 17.62
CA GLN A 170 11.83 18.48 16.44
C GLN A 170 12.17 17.79 15.10
N PRO A 171 11.25 17.77 14.12
CA PRO A 171 9.92 18.41 14.15
C PRO A 171 8.92 17.65 15.04
N ASN A 172 7.90 18.35 15.53
CA ASN A 172 6.84 17.77 16.38
C ASN A 172 5.44 18.03 15.80
N PHE A 173 4.54 17.04 15.91
CA PHE A 173 3.16 17.15 15.41
C PHE A 173 2.16 17.67 16.45
N ARG A 174 2.57 17.88 17.70
CA ARG A 174 1.69 18.39 18.77
C ARG A 174 1.55 19.90 18.68
N LYS A 175 0.32 20.40 18.79
CA LYS A 175 0.01 21.83 18.75
C LYS A 175 0.38 22.51 20.06
N SER A 176 1.31 23.47 19.99
CA SER A 176 1.97 24.10 21.15
C SER A 176 1.02 24.56 22.27
N SER A 177 -0.08 25.23 21.92
CA SER A 177 -1.04 25.76 22.90
C SER A 177 -1.73 24.70 23.78
N ASN A 178 -1.77 23.43 23.33
CA ASN A 178 -2.55 22.38 23.97
C ASN A 178 -1.73 21.44 24.88
N TRP A 179 -0.40 21.56 24.89
CA TRP A 179 0.50 20.61 25.53
C TRP A 179 1.52 21.28 26.45
N ILE A 180 1.81 20.62 27.57
CA ILE A 180 2.89 20.99 28.50
C ILE A 180 3.82 19.77 28.65
N PRO A 181 5.15 19.91 28.55
CA PRO A 181 5.87 21.13 28.17
C PRO A 181 5.58 21.51 26.70
N ASP A 182 5.95 22.73 26.30
CA ASP A 182 5.70 23.22 24.93
C ASP A 182 6.43 22.34 23.90
N PRO A 183 5.70 21.65 23.01
CA PRO A 183 6.27 20.75 22.02
C PRO A 183 7.12 21.44 20.95
N LYS A 184 7.17 22.77 20.87
CA LYS A 184 8.09 23.49 19.96
C LYS A 184 9.53 23.53 20.48
N ILE A 185 9.74 23.33 21.78
CA ILE A 185 11.05 23.51 22.42
C ILE A 185 11.47 22.33 23.31
N SER A 186 10.58 21.38 23.58
CA SER A 186 10.86 20.30 24.52
C SER A 186 10.20 18.99 24.11
N CYS A 187 10.88 17.90 24.43
CA CYS A 187 10.34 16.55 24.42
C CYS A 187 9.31 16.36 25.55
N GLY A 188 8.43 15.38 25.39
CA GLY A 188 7.51 14.94 26.45
C GLY A 188 8.22 14.31 27.67
N PRO A 189 7.46 13.71 28.61
CA PRO A 189 6.05 13.35 28.47
C PRO A 189 5.14 14.56 28.42
N TYR A 190 4.27 14.60 27.41
CA TYR A 190 3.32 15.69 27.21
C TYR A 190 2.03 15.42 27.98
N ARG A 191 1.49 16.47 28.60
CA ARG A 191 0.19 16.46 29.27
C ARG A 191 -0.67 17.61 28.75
N ARG A 192 -1.99 17.48 28.92
CA ARG A 192 -2.95 18.53 28.55
C ARG A 192 -2.58 19.83 29.27
N ASN A 193 -2.56 20.92 28.52
CA ASN A 193 -2.58 22.26 29.11
C ASN A 193 -4.01 22.55 29.62
N VAL A 194 -4.20 22.63 30.93
CA VAL A 194 -5.52 22.87 31.56
C VAL A 194 -5.76 24.37 31.82
N SER A 195 -4.94 25.25 31.25
CA SER A 195 -5.12 26.70 31.38
C SER A 195 -6.40 27.13 30.64
N ASP A 196 -7.45 27.39 31.41
CA ASP A 196 -8.76 27.97 31.10
C ASP A 196 -9.38 27.73 29.70
N VAL A 197 -10.53 27.05 29.70
CA VAL A 197 -11.40 26.63 28.59
C VAL A 197 -11.98 27.80 27.75
N ASN A 198 -11.49 29.03 27.92
CA ASN A 198 -12.10 30.25 27.36
C ASN A 198 -11.20 31.09 26.42
N LEU A 199 -10.06 30.57 25.95
CA LEU A 199 -9.28 31.28 24.92
C LEU A 199 -9.40 30.57 23.56
N LEU A 200 -10.36 31.08 22.78
CA LEU A 200 -10.47 30.83 21.35
C LEU A 200 -9.26 31.40 20.61
N GLU A 201 -8.71 30.53 19.75
CA GLU A 201 -7.97 30.81 18.53
C GLU A 201 -6.61 31.52 18.62
N SER A 202 -5.56 30.71 18.50
CA SER A 202 -4.48 31.06 17.59
C SER A 202 -4.36 29.97 16.53
N SER A 203 -4.73 30.30 15.30
CA SER A 203 -4.52 29.45 14.13
C SER A 203 -3.02 29.22 13.93
N ASP A 204 -2.49 28.08 14.41
CA ASP A 204 -1.19 27.59 13.94
C ASP A 204 -1.35 27.38 12.42
N GLN A 205 -0.82 28.31 11.62
CA GLN A 205 -0.74 28.16 10.18
C GLN A 205 0.10 26.91 9.90
N ARG A 206 -0.54 25.90 9.29
CA ARG A 206 0.15 24.74 8.74
C ARG A 206 1.14 25.24 7.70
N VAL A 207 2.42 25.32 8.06
CA VAL A 207 3.49 25.41 7.08
C VAL A 207 3.56 24.02 6.45
N ASN A 208 2.75 23.80 5.41
CA ASN A 208 2.89 22.67 4.51
C ASN A 208 4.15 22.90 3.68
N LYS A 209 5.32 22.67 4.28
CA LYS A 209 6.53 22.50 3.50
C LYS A 209 6.47 21.06 2.96
N LEU A 210 5.74 20.90 1.85
CA LEU A 210 5.88 19.72 0.99
C LEU A 210 7.33 19.73 0.51
N ASP A 211 8.19 19.02 1.22
CA ASP A 211 9.54 18.78 0.75
C ASP A 211 9.45 17.72 -0.35
N ILE A 212 9.94 18.06 -1.53
CA ILE A 212 10.04 17.14 -2.67
C ILE A 212 10.95 15.95 -2.35
N ASN A 213 11.62 15.92 -1.20
CA ASN A 213 12.41 14.78 -0.72
C ASN A 213 11.72 13.98 0.40
N ASN A 214 10.52 14.38 0.83
CA ASN A 214 9.76 13.71 1.90
C ASN A 214 8.56 12.97 1.29
N HIS A 215 8.88 11.91 0.55
CA HIS A 215 7.94 11.10 -0.21
C HIS A 215 7.48 9.90 0.61
N ASP A 216 6.47 10.08 1.45
CA ASP A 216 6.12 9.13 2.50
C ASP A 216 5.54 7.79 1.98
N THR A 217 5.05 7.72 0.74
CA THR A 217 4.14 6.66 0.30
C THR A 217 4.41 6.20 -1.14
N ILE A 218 4.35 4.88 -1.35
CA ILE A 218 4.12 4.31 -2.69
C ILE A 218 2.62 4.09 -2.89
N GLY A 219 2.08 4.62 -3.97
CA GLY A 219 0.77 4.27 -4.52
C GLY A 219 0.96 3.68 -5.91
N VAL A 220 0.24 2.61 -6.22
CA VAL A 220 0.36 1.87 -7.48
C VAL A 220 -1.02 1.68 -8.08
N ILE A 221 -1.15 1.90 -9.38
CA ILE A 221 -2.32 1.54 -10.18
C ILE A 221 -1.87 0.50 -11.20
N ALA A 222 -2.69 -0.53 -11.39
CA ALA A 222 -2.53 -1.46 -12.51
C ALA A 222 -3.84 -1.59 -13.30
N LEU A 223 -3.71 -1.75 -14.63
CA LEU A 223 -4.72 -2.24 -15.55
C LEU A 223 -4.14 -3.51 -16.20
N ASP A 224 -4.82 -4.63 -16.00
CA ASP A 224 -4.39 -5.91 -16.56
C ASP A 224 -4.91 -6.18 -17.98
N ALA A 225 -4.37 -7.22 -18.61
CA ALA A 225 -4.73 -7.63 -19.96
C ALA A 225 -6.21 -8.03 -20.11
N TYR A 226 -6.89 -8.28 -19.00
CA TYR A 226 -8.31 -8.66 -18.92
C TYR A 226 -9.23 -7.44 -18.72
N GLY A 227 -8.67 -6.23 -18.66
CA GLY A 227 -9.41 -4.99 -18.46
C GLY A 227 -9.82 -4.73 -17.01
N SER A 228 -9.26 -5.46 -16.04
CA SER A 228 -9.52 -5.20 -14.62
C SER A 228 -8.47 -4.25 -14.05
N MET A 229 -8.91 -3.34 -13.18
CA MET A 229 -8.06 -2.35 -12.54
C MET A 229 -7.92 -2.63 -11.05
N ALA A 230 -6.76 -2.29 -10.50
CA ALA A 230 -6.51 -2.32 -9.06
C ALA A 230 -5.69 -1.11 -8.63
N VAL A 231 -5.81 -0.75 -7.36
CA VAL A 231 -4.95 0.22 -6.70
C VAL A 231 -4.38 -0.37 -5.42
N GLY A 232 -3.11 -0.09 -5.16
CA GLY A 232 -2.43 -0.48 -3.93
C GLY A 232 -1.64 0.70 -3.36
N THR A 233 -1.49 0.73 -2.05
CA THR A 233 -0.70 1.74 -1.33
C THR A 233 0.09 1.09 -0.21
N SER A 234 1.27 1.64 0.10
CA SER A 234 2.05 1.27 1.28
C SER A 234 2.92 2.43 1.77
N THR A 235 3.07 2.55 3.09
CA THR A 235 3.85 3.61 3.75
C THR A 235 4.26 3.20 5.17
N SER A 236 5.34 3.80 5.65
CA SER A 236 5.68 3.81 7.09
C SER A 236 5.07 5.00 7.83
N GLY A 237 4.35 5.87 7.11
CA GLY A 237 3.77 7.12 7.59
C GLY A 237 4.81 8.20 7.86
N SER A 238 4.34 9.34 8.34
CA SER A 238 5.21 10.49 8.58
C SER A 238 6.22 10.22 9.71
N THR A 239 7.48 10.59 9.48
CA THR A 239 8.57 10.42 10.43
C THR A 239 8.30 11.18 11.73
N TYR A 240 8.45 10.51 12.87
CA TYR A 240 8.17 10.99 14.23
C TYR A 240 6.68 11.25 14.51
N LYS A 241 5.79 10.57 13.78
CA LYS A 241 4.35 10.62 14.02
C LYS A 241 4.02 10.28 15.48
N ILE A 242 2.93 10.85 15.97
CA ILE A 242 2.36 10.48 17.27
C ILE A 242 1.96 8.98 17.20
N PRO A 243 2.31 8.15 18.19
CA PRO A 243 1.95 6.74 18.21
C PRO A 243 0.44 6.55 18.03
N GLY A 244 0.07 5.62 17.14
CA GLY A 244 -1.31 5.39 16.72
C GLY A 244 -1.84 6.33 15.62
N ARG A 245 -1.04 7.28 15.11
CA ARG A 245 -1.39 8.05 13.91
C ARG A 245 -1.42 7.13 12.69
N VAL A 246 -2.55 7.16 11.99
CA VAL A 246 -2.75 6.51 10.69
C VAL A 246 -2.82 7.58 9.60
N GLY A 247 -2.16 7.34 8.46
CA GLY A 247 -2.19 8.23 7.29
C GLY A 247 -3.40 8.02 6.38
N ASP A 248 -3.32 8.58 5.18
CA ASP A 248 -4.26 8.38 4.08
C ASP A 248 -4.11 7.00 3.42
N SER A 249 -2.88 6.49 3.36
CA SER A 249 -2.52 5.26 2.63
C SER A 249 -3.44 4.07 2.89
N PRO A 250 -3.79 3.68 4.13
CA PRO A 250 -4.61 2.49 4.36
C PRO A 250 -6.12 2.76 4.27
N ILE A 251 -6.54 3.97 3.86
CA ILE A 251 -7.95 4.38 3.84
C ILE A 251 -8.46 4.40 2.40
N PRO A 252 -9.35 3.46 2.01
CA PRO A 252 -10.01 3.50 0.70
C PRO A 252 -10.73 4.83 0.48
N GLY A 253 -10.53 5.46 -0.68
CA GLY A 253 -11.07 6.78 -0.99
C GLY A 253 -10.17 7.95 -0.60
N ALA A 254 -9.12 7.74 0.21
CA ALA A 254 -8.09 8.74 0.49
C ALA A 254 -6.78 8.39 -0.22
N GLY A 255 -6.06 7.36 0.26
CA GLY A 255 -4.79 6.93 -0.32
C GLY A 255 -4.92 6.31 -1.72
N GLY A 256 -6.10 5.78 -2.06
CA GLY A 256 -6.40 5.26 -3.39
C GLY A 256 -7.86 4.89 -3.54
N TYR A 257 -8.36 4.97 -4.77
CA TYR A 257 -9.71 4.54 -5.13
C TYR A 257 -9.74 4.08 -6.58
N VAL A 258 -10.36 2.95 -6.85
CA VAL A 258 -10.48 2.41 -8.21
C VAL A 258 -11.85 1.78 -8.41
N VAL A 259 -12.38 1.95 -9.61
CA VAL A 259 -13.54 1.21 -10.12
C VAL A 259 -13.31 0.98 -11.60
N ASN A 260 -13.65 -0.20 -12.10
CA ASN A 260 -13.53 -0.46 -13.53
C ASN A 260 -14.36 0.57 -14.31
N ASN A 261 -13.82 1.07 -15.42
CA ASN A 261 -14.44 2.06 -16.33
C ASN A 261 -14.53 3.52 -15.83
N VAL A 262 -13.99 3.89 -14.66
CA VAL A 262 -13.89 5.29 -14.21
C VAL A 262 -12.49 5.61 -13.67
N SER A 263 -12.04 6.84 -13.91
CA SER A 263 -10.72 7.36 -13.56
C SER A 263 -10.40 7.35 -12.06
N ILE A 264 -9.12 7.14 -11.76
CA ILE A 264 -8.56 7.04 -10.41
C ILE A 264 -8.20 8.42 -9.87
N LYS A 265 -8.42 8.64 -8.58
CA LYS A 265 -8.02 9.86 -7.89
C LYS A 265 -7.16 9.51 -6.69
N PHE A 266 -5.93 10.01 -6.69
CA PHE A 266 -5.04 10.01 -5.55
C PHE A 266 -5.10 11.35 -4.82
N TYR A 267 -5.12 11.31 -3.49
CA TYR A 267 -4.89 12.48 -2.65
C TYR A 267 -3.71 12.19 -1.72
N PHE A 268 -2.52 12.62 -2.13
CA PHE A 268 -1.36 12.62 -1.24
C PHE A 268 -1.27 14.02 -0.59
N HIS A 269 -1.32 14.08 0.74
CA HIS A 269 -1.20 15.30 1.53
C HIS A 269 0.12 15.39 2.26
#